data_AF-A0A1U9UQZ8-F1
#
_entry.id   AF-A0A1U9UQZ8-F1
#
_cell.length_a   1.000
_cell.length_b   1.000
_cell.length_c   1.000
_cell.angle_alpha   90.00
_cell.angle_beta   90.00
_cell.angle_gamma   90.00
#
_symmetry.space_group_name_H-M   'P 1'
#
loop_
_entity.id
_entity.type
_entity.pdbx_description
1 polymer ?
#
loop_
_entity_poly.entity_id
_entity_poly.type
_entity_poly.pdbx_seq_one_letter_code
_entity_poly.pdbx_strand_id
1 'polypeptide(L)'
;MHHTGIDDTVVSTSSVSGDADFAPDANPWQDTIAAADQALEEAARIQRGVQHNLKLMQEVRSLREDLRKAHAEADRYRGMHARVVVGMRQLEDEHASAMSRLQAENEMLVVRHRVYRLMAEHYARVGLRLDPDTFAEHRDRVLQHILFQRRKGVPPAEIGLSDLAFLLL
;
A
#
# COMPACT_ATOMS: atom_id res chain seq x y z
N MET A 1 44.77 -41.86 -2.61
CA MET A 1 44.03 -42.77 -3.53
C MET A 1 42.86 -41.95 -4.05
N HIS A 2 42.74 -41.52 -5.30
CA HIS A 2 43.30 -41.99 -6.57
C HIS A 2 43.84 -40.83 -7.41
N HIS A 3 44.80 -41.18 -8.26
CA HIS A 3 45.51 -40.36 -9.22
C HIS A 3 44.90 -40.53 -10.60
N THR A 4 44.88 -39.46 -11.39
CA THR A 4 44.96 -39.36 -12.87
C THR A 4 45.06 -37.85 -13.16
N GLY A 5 46.14 -37.23 -13.65
CA GLY A 5 47.17 -37.66 -14.61
C GLY A 5 46.54 -37.97 -15.96
N ILE A 6 46.89 -37.43 -17.13
CA ILE A 6 48.00 -36.65 -17.68
C ILE A 6 47.46 -36.12 -19.04
N ASP A 7 47.95 -34.97 -19.50
CA ASP A 7 48.40 -34.72 -20.89
C ASP A 7 48.69 -33.21 -20.99
N ASP A 8 49.94 -32.78 -20.75
CA ASP A 8 50.99 -32.70 -21.77
C ASP A 8 50.46 -32.15 -23.09
N THR A 9 50.70 -30.85 -23.33
CA THR A 9 51.07 -30.38 -24.67
C THR A 9 51.66 -28.96 -24.61
N VAL A 10 52.99 -28.97 -24.52
CA VAL A 10 53.93 -28.09 -25.22
C VAL A 10 53.69 -26.58 -25.10
N VAL A 11 54.42 -25.99 -24.15
CA VAL A 11 54.96 -24.64 -24.25
C VAL A 11 55.77 -24.56 -25.55
N SER A 12 55.20 -23.94 -26.58
CA SER A 12 55.95 -23.54 -27.78
C SER A 12 56.83 -22.34 -27.44
N THR A 13 57.95 -22.59 -26.75
CA THR A 13 59.13 -21.75 -26.88
C THR A 13 59.70 -22.01 -28.26
N SER A 14 59.27 -21.22 -29.25
CA SER A 14 60.00 -21.12 -30.51
C SER A 14 61.28 -20.34 -30.23
N SER A 15 62.26 -21.03 -29.66
CA SER A 15 63.66 -20.63 -29.70
C SER A 15 64.12 -20.77 -31.15
N VAL A 16 63.86 -19.74 -31.95
CA VAL A 16 64.63 -19.52 -33.18
C VAL A 16 65.99 -18.98 -32.75
N SER A 17 66.84 -19.90 -32.31
CA SER A 17 68.28 -19.75 -32.45
C SER A 17 68.62 -20.27 -33.84
N GLY A 18 68.28 -19.46 -34.84
CA GLY A 18 68.81 -19.58 -36.19
C GLY A 18 70.05 -18.72 -36.27
N ASP A 19 71.14 -19.32 -36.76
CA ASP A 19 72.39 -18.67 -37.12
C ASP A 19 72.15 -17.24 -37.62
N ALA A 20 72.89 -16.29 -37.05
CA ALA A 20 73.06 -14.96 -37.63
C ALA A 20 73.93 -15.09 -38.88
N ASP A 21 73.38 -15.78 -39.89
CA ASP A 21 73.75 -15.57 -41.27
C ASP A 21 73.27 -14.16 -41.58
N PHE A 22 74.21 -13.21 -41.60
CA PHE A 22 73.95 -11.81 -41.93
C PHE A 22 73.38 -11.76 -43.35
N ALA A 23 72.07 -11.85 -43.48
CA ALA A 23 71.36 -11.45 -44.68
C ALA A 23 71.68 -9.96 -44.90
N PRO A 24 72.39 -9.58 -45.98
CA PRO A 24 72.93 -8.23 -46.12
C PRO A 24 71.90 -7.20 -46.58
N ASP A 25 70.61 -7.43 -46.33
CA ASP A 25 69.51 -6.54 -46.73
C ASP A 25 68.43 -6.30 -45.65
N ALA A 26 68.55 -6.88 -44.43
CA ALA A 26 67.65 -6.54 -43.32
C ALA A 26 68.21 -5.32 -42.58
N ASN A 27 67.70 -4.13 -42.90
CA ASN A 27 68.09 -2.90 -42.22
C ASN A 27 67.53 -2.91 -40.78
N PRO A 28 68.32 -3.15 -39.73
CA PRO A 28 67.81 -3.29 -38.36
C PRO A 28 67.06 -2.05 -37.87
N TRP A 29 67.36 -0.88 -38.43
CA TRP A 29 66.64 0.36 -38.14
C TRP A 29 65.22 0.38 -38.75
N GLN A 30 64.98 -0.28 -39.88
CA GLN A 30 63.64 -0.40 -40.47
C GLN A 30 62.74 -1.28 -39.62
N ASP A 31 63.26 -2.41 -39.13
CA ASP A 31 62.53 -3.30 -38.23
C ASP A 31 62.21 -2.61 -36.89
N THR A 32 63.15 -1.80 -36.38
CA THR A 32 62.94 -1.03 -35.15
C THR A 32 61.89 0.07 -35.33
N ILE A 33 61.85 0.73 -36.51
CA ILE A 33 60.81 1.72 -36.84
C ILE A 33 59.45 1.04 -36.99
N ALA A 34 59.37 -0.10 -37.67
CA ALA A 34 58.12 -0.85 -37.82
C ALA A 34 57.58 -1.32 -36.45
N ALA A 35 58.45 -1.79 -35.55
CA ALA A 35 58.09 -2.15 -34.19
C ALA A 35 57.61 -0.93 -33.37
N ALA A 36 58.21 0.24 -33.56
CA ALA A 36 57.80 1.47 -32.91
C ALA A 36 56.42 1.95 -33.42
N ASP A 37 56.17 1.88 -34.73
CA ASP A 37 54.87 2.23 -35.31
C ASP A 37 53.77 1.29 -34.81
N GLN A 38 54.03 -0.02 -34.75
CA GLN A 38 53.10 -0.98 -34.17
C GLN A 38 52.83 -0.69 -32.68
N ALA A 39 53.87 -0.38 -31.90
CA ALA A 39 53.71 -0.03 -30.49
C ALA A 39 52.88 1.25 -30.30
N LEU A 40 53.02 2.24 -31.18
CA LEU A 40 52.21 3.46 -31.18
C LEU A 40 50.74 3.17 -31.53
N GLU A 41 50.47 2.32 -32.51
CA GLU A 41 49.10 1.91 -32.86
C GLU A 41 48.42 1.13 -31.72
N GLU A 42 49.16 0.23 -31.07
CA GLU A 42 48.69 -0.49 -29.89
C GLU A 42 48.44 0.45 -28.72
N ALA A 43 49.33 1.41 -28.46
CA ALA A 43 49.13 2.45 -27.46
C ALA A 43 47.88 3.29 -27.75
N ALA A 44 47.64 3.68 -29.01
CA ALA A 44 46.43 4.41 -29.41
C ALA A 44 45.14 3.57 -29.26
N ARG A 45 45.22 2.25 -29.49
CA ARG A 45 44.11 1.32 -29.23
C ARG A 45 43.80 1.23 -27.72
N ILE A 46 44.84 1.08 -26.89
CA ILE A 46 44.71 1.06 -25.44
C ILE A 46 44.13 2.38 -24.93
N GLN A 47 44.62 3.52 -25.41
CA GLN A 47 44.11 4.84 -25.02
C GLN A 47 42.60 4.98 -25.31
N ARG A 48 42.14 4.58 -26.50
CA ARG A 48 40.71 4.58 -26.84
C ARG A 48 39.90 3.63 -25.94
N GLY A 49 40.44 2.45 -25.64
CA GLY A 49 39.84 1.49 -24.72
C GLY A 49 39.68 2.05 -23.30
N VAL A 50 40.71 2.71 -22.77
CA VAL A 50 40.69 3.35 -21.46
C VAL A 50 39.67 4.50 -21.43
N GLN A 51 39.63 5.35 -22.45
CA GLN A 51 38.64 6.43 -22.54
C GLN A 51 37.20 5.90 -22.54
N HIS A 52 36.93 4.83 -23.31
CA HIS A 52 35.62 4.20 -23.33
C HIS A 52 35.26 3.57 -21.96
N ASN A 53 36.22 2.89 -21.33
CA ASN A 53 36.02 2.31 -20.01
C ASN A 53 35.72 3.37 -18.94
N LEU A 54 36.45 4.49 -18.95
CA LEU A 54 36.20 5.63 -18.05
C LEU A 54 34.78 6.18 -18.23
N LYS A 55 34.31 6.31 -19.48
CA LYS A 55 32.94 6.74 -19.79
C LYS A 55 31.92 5.76 -19.23
N LEU A 56 32.09 4.46 -19.48
CA LEU A 56 31.21 3.43 -18.93
C LEU A 56 31.19 3.44 -17.40
N MET A 57 32.34 3.61 -16.74
CA MET A 57 32.39 3.73 -15.28
C MET A 57 31.67 4.97 -14.76
N GLN A 58 31.63 6.07 -15.53
CA GLN A 58 30.85 7.25 -15.18
C GLN A 58 29.34 6.98 -15.34
N GLU A 59 28.92 6.34 -16.43
CA GLU A 59 27.52 5.95 -16.67
C GLU A 59 27.01 4.94 -15.63
N VAL A 60 27.83 3.96 -15.24
CA VAL A 60 27.49 3.02 -14.17
C VAL A 60 27.32 3.75 -12.84
N ARG A 61 28.15 4.76 -12.56
CA ARG A 61 28.01 5.59 -11.35
C ARG A 61 26.73 6.41 -11.37
N SER A 62 26.36 7.02 -12.49
CA SER A 62 25.10 7.78 -12.61
C SER A 62 23.88 6.88 -12.48
N LEU A 63 23.86 5.74 -13.16
CA LEU A 63 22.75 4.77 -13.05
C LEU A 63 22.56 4.24 -11.64
N ARG A 64 23.66 4.00 -10.90
CA ARG A 64 23.60 3.61 -9.48
C ARG A 64 23.03 4.72 -8.60
N GLU A 65 23.30 5.98 -8.91
CA GLU A 65 22.71 7.12 -8.21
C GLU A 65 21.21 7.21 -8.47
N ASP A 66 20.80 7.08 -9.72
CA ASP A 66 19.39 7.15 -10.12
C ASP A 66 18.59 5.97 -9.54
N LEU A 67 19.17 4.77 -9.49
CA LEU A 67 18.56 3.64 -8.80
C LEU A 67 18.37 3.91 -7.30
N ARG A 68 19.37 4.51 -6.65
CA ARG A 68 19.25 4.87 -5.22
C ARG A 68 18.16 5.92 -4.99
N LYS A 69 18.05 6.92 -5.87
CA LYS A 69 16.96 7.91 -5.82
C LYS A 69 15.60 7.27 -6.02
N ALA A 70 15.45 6.42 -7.03
CA ALA A 70 14.21 5.74 -7.35
C ALA A 70 13.76 4.82 -6.19
N HIS A 71 14.67 4.10 -5.55
CA HIS A 71 14.35 3.31 -4.35
C HIS A 71 13.91 4.20 -3.18
N ALA A 72 14.60 5.31 -2.91
CA ALA A 72 14.21 6.24 -1.85
C ALA A 72 12.85 6.90 -2.10
N GLU A 73 12.48 7.11 -3.36
CA GLU A 73 11.16 7.59 -3.74
C GLU A 73 10.08 6.51 -3.62
N ALA A 74 10.36 5.28 -4.06
CA ALA A 74 9.45 4.15 -3.88
C ALA A 74 9.13 3.89 -2.40
N ASP A 75 10.13 3.96 -1.51
CA ASP A 75 9.92 3.78 -0.08
C ASP A 75 9.12 4.92 0.54
N ARG A 76 9.31 6.16 0.05
CA ARG A 76 8.46 7.31 0.44
C ARG A 76 7.00 7.10 0.03
N TYR A 77 6.76 6.64 -1.19
CA TYR A 77 5.39 6.35 -1.66
C TYR A 77 4.76 5.19 -0.89
N ARG A 78 5.49 4.12 -0.59
CA ARG A 78 5.01 3.02 0.26
C ARG A 78 4.62 3.52 1.65
N GLY A 79 5.45 4.35 2.27
CA GLY A 79 5.15 4.95 3.57
C GLY A 79 3.93 5.88 3.54
N MET A 80 3.78 6.66 2.47
CA MET A 80 2.60 7.52 2.27
C MET A 80 1.33 6.68 2.09
N HIS A 81 1.38 5.66 1.23
CA HIS A 81 0.26 4.76 0.99
C HIS A 81 -0.18 4.05 2.27
N ALA A 82 0.76 3.55 3.08
CA ALA A 82 0.44 2.93 4.37
C ALA A 82 -0.33 3.90 5.30
N ARG A 83 0.09 5.16 5.39
CA ARG A 83 -0.61 6.18 6.19
C ARG A 83 -2.00 6.48 5.63
N VAL A 84 -2.14 6.60 4.32
CA VAL A 84 -3.44 6.86 3.67
C VAL A 84 -4.41 5.71 3.91
N VAL A 85 -3.96 4.45 3.75
CA VAL A 85 -4.81 3.28 3.99
C VAL A 85 -5.26 3.20 5.45
N VAL A 86 -4.37 3.47 6.41
CA VAL A 86 -4.73 3.51 7.83
C VAL A 86 -5.74 4.64 8.09
N GLY A 87 -5.52 5.83 7.53
CA GLY A 87 -6.46 6.95 7.65
C GLY A 87 -7.82 6.66 7.05
N MET A 88 -7.88 6.03 5.88
CA MET A 88 -9.15 5.63 5.24
C MET A 88 -9.93 4.65 6.11
N ARG A 89 -9.27 3.63 6.69
CA ARG A 89 -9.94 2.69 7.60
C ARG A 89 -10.47 3.36 8.85
N GLN A 90 -9.71 4.28 9.45
CA GLN A 90 -10.18 5.06 10.59
C GLN A 90 -11.43 5.88 10.25
N LEU A 91 -11.44 6.53 9.08
CA LEU A 91 -12.61 7.27 8.61
C LEU A 91 -13.82 6.37 8.35
N GLU A 92 -13.61 5.17 7.79
CA GLU A 92 -14.66 4.17 7.60
C GLU A 92 -15.25 3.71 8.94
N ASP A 93 -14.40 3.43 9.93
CA ASP A 93 -14.82 3.02 11.28
C ASP A 93 -15.60 4.15 11.99
N GLU A 94 -15.09 5.39 11.92
CA GLU A 94 -15.77 6.57 12.45
C GLU A 94 -17.12 6.78 11.79
N HIS A 95 -17.19 6.67 10.46
CA HIS A 95 -18.43 6.79 9.71
C HIS A 95 -19.45 5.71 10.09
N ALA A 96 -19.02 4.44 10.18
CA ALA A 96 -19.88 3.33 10.58
C ALA A 96 -20.44 3.54 11.99
N SER A 97 -19.60 4.00 12.93
CA SER A 97 -20.03 4.31 14.29
C SER A 97 -21.05 5.46 14.34
N ALA A 98 -20.83 6.52 13.56
CA ALA A 98 -21.74 7.66 13.47
C ALA A 98 -23.08 7.26 12.86
N MET A 99 -23.07 6.45 11.80
CA MET A 99 -24.28 5.93 11.16
C MET A 99 -25.07 5.02 12.11
N SER A 100 -24.40 4.12 12.84
CA SER A 100 -25.05 3.28 13.84
C SER A 100 -25.71 4.11 14.94
N ARG A 101 -25.03 5.16 15.42
CA ARG A 101 -25.60 6.08 16.42
C ARG A 101 -26.83 6.82 15.87
N LEU A 102 -26.74 7.39 14.67
CA LEU A 102 -27.85 8.09 14.03
C LEU A 102 -29.05 7.17 13.81
N GLN A 103 -28.81 5.92 13.41
CA GLN A 103 -29.86 4.93 13.26
C GLN A 103 -30.54 4.63 14.60
N ALA A 104 -29.78 4.41 15.68
CA ALA A 104 -30.34 4.18 17.01
C ALA A 104 -31.15 5.39 17.52
N GLU A 105 -30.66 6.61 17.28
CA GLU A 105 -31.36 7.86 17.61
C GLU A 105 -32.67 8.00 16.81
N ASN A 106 -32.64 7.72 15.52
CA ASN A 106 -33.82 7.75 14.66
C ASN A 106 -34.87 6.72 15.11
N GLU A 107 -34.45 5.49 15.39
CA GLU A 107 -35.34 4.45 15.90
C GLU A 107 -35.99 4.84 17.23
N MET A 108 -35.22 5.45 18.14
CA MET A 108 -35.75 5.98 19.40
C MET A 108 -36.74 7.12 19.16
N LEU A 109 -36.48 8.00 18.19
CA LEU A 109 -37.37 9.10 17.83
C LEU A 109 -38.71 8.58 17.30
N VAL A 110 -38.69 7.56 16.43
CA VAL A 110 -39.91 6.90 15.91
C VAL A 110 -40.73 6.29 17.06
N VAL A 111 -40.08 5.62 18.01
CA VAL A 111 -40.74 5.07 19.20
C VAL A 111 -41.37 6.19 20.03
N ARG A 112 -40.62 7.25 20.36
CA ARG A 112 -41.14 8.39 21.14
C ARG A 112 -42.31 9.07 20.45
N HIS A 113 -42.20 9.34 19.14
CA HIS A 113 -43.29 9.91 18.36
C HIS A 113 -44.55 9.05 18.46
N ARG A 114 -44.41 7.72 18.35
CA ARG A 114 -45.56 6.81 18.48
C ARG A 114 -46.18 6.84 19.86
N VAL A 115 -45.37 6.84 20.93
CA VAL A 115 -45.84 6.99 22.33
C VAL A 115 -46.72 8.23 22.45
N TYR A 116 -46.19 9.40 22.07
CA TYR A 116 -46.91 10.65 22.22
C TYR A 116 -48.18 10.71 21.37
N ARG A 117 -48.15 10.14 20.16
CA ARG A 117 -49.33 10.07 19.30
C ARG A 117 -50.44 9.21 19.93
N LEU A 118 -50.10 8.03 20.45
CA LEU A 118 -51.09 7.14 21.08
C LEU A 118 -51.63 7.74 22.39
N MET A 119 -50.79 8.39 23.18
CA MET A 119 -51.23 9.14 24.35
C MET A 119 -52.19 10.27 23.96
N ALA A 120 -51.85 11.09 22.96
CA ALA A 120 -52.73 12.16 22.49
C ALA A 120 -54.09 11.61 22.01
N GLU A 121 -54.09 10.52 21.26
CA GLU A 121 -55.32 9.83 20.83
C GLU A 121 -56.16 9.32 22.03
N HIS A 122 -55.51 8.78 23.07
CA HIS A 122 -56.19 8.34 24.30
C HIS A 122 -56.83 9.49 25.05
N TYR A 123 -56.06 10.53 25.38
CA TYR A 123 -56.53 11.67 26.16
C TYR A 123 -57.63 12.43 25.42
N ALA A 124 -57.55 12.53 24.09
CA ALA A 124 -58.62 13.10 23.28
C ALA A 124 -59.92 12.28 23.32
N ARG A 125 -59.84 10.94 23.36
CA ARG A 125 -61.03 10.07 23.44
C ARG A 125 -61.67 10.05 24.82
N VAL A 126 -60.88 10.02 25.90
CA VAL A 126 -61.39 9.89 27.28
C VAL A 126 -61.75 11.25 27.88
N GLY A 127 -61.27 12.36 27.30
CA GLY A 127 -61.54 13.71 27.81
C GLY A 127 -60.86 13.97 29.17
N LEU A 128 -59.74 13.30 29.43
CA LEU A 128 -58.99 13.41 30.69
C LEU A 128 -58.37 14.80 30.83
N ARG A 129 -58.37 15.32 32.07
CA ARG A 129 -57.56 16.49 32.41
C ARG A 129 -56.09 16.07 32.41
N LEU A 130 -55.24 16.91 31.82
CA LEU A 130 -53.79 16.68 31.77
C LEU A 130 -53.18 16.99 33.15
N ASP A 131 -53.06 15.94 33.97
CA ASP A 131 -52.21 15.96 35.15
C ASP A 131 -50.76 15.59 34.75
N PRO A 132 -49.74 16.41 35.05
CA PRO A 132 -48.37 16.17 34.61
C PRO A 132 -47.76 14.87 35.12
N ASP A 133 -47.99 14.51 36.38
CA ASP A 133 -47.39 13.34 37.02
C ASP A 133 -48.00 12.06 36.46
N THR A 134 -49.33 12.02 36.36
CA THR A 134 -50.07 10.91 35.73
C THR A 134 -49.68 10.76 34.25
N PHE A 135 -49.51 11.86 33.52
CA PHE A 135 -49.07 11.83 32.13
C PHE A 135 -47.66 11.25 31.99
N ALA A 136 -46.73 11.59 32.87
CA ALA A 136 -45.38 11.04 32.86
C ALA A 136 -45.38 9.52 33.13
N GLU A 137 -46.18 9.05 34.09
CA GLU A 137 -46.35 7.62 34.35
C GLU A 137 -46.93 6.87 33.14
N HIS A 138 -47.99 7.41 32.55
CA HIS A 138 -48.61 6.84 31.35
C HIS A 138 -47.63 6.77 30.18
N ARG A 139 -46.83 7.82 29.96
CA ARG A 139 -45.77 7.85 28.94
C ARG A 139 -44.78 6.71 29.16
N ASP A 140 -44.33 6.50 30.38
CA ASP A 140 -43.30 5.51 30.68
C ASP A 140 -43.85 4.08 30.54
N ARG A 141 -45.10 3.82 30.96
CA ARG A 141 -45.78 2.54 30.74
C ARG A 141 -45.96 2.23 29.25
N VAL A 142 -46.42 3.21 28.47
CA VAL A 142 -46.60 3.05 27.01
C VAL A 142 -45.26 2.84 26.31
N LEU A 143 -44.23 3.60 26.69
CA LEU A 143 -42.88 3.43 26.17
C LEU A 143 -42.36 2.01 26.42
N GLN A 144 -42.47 1.51 27.66
CA GLN A 144 -42.05 0.16 28.01
C GLN A 144 -42.81 -0.90 27.20
N HIS A 145 -44.12 -0.72 27.00
CA HIS A 145 -44.92 -1.63 26.20
C HIS A 145 -44.50 -1.63 24.73
N ILE A 146 -44.32 -0.46 24.11
CA ILE A 146 -43.88 -0.37 22.71
C ILE A 146 -42.50 -1.00 22.54
N LEU A 147 -41.56 -0.77 23.46
CA LEU A 147 -40.24 -1.40 23.43
C LEU A 147 -40.33 -2.92 23.58
N PHE A 148 -41.26 -3.42 24.40
CA PHE A 148 -41.51 -4.85 24.53
C PHE A 148 -42.09 -5.48 23.26
N GLN A 149 -43.07 -4.84 22.62
CA GLN A 149 -43.65 -5.31 21.36
C GLN A 149 -42.64 -5.26 20.22
N ARG A 150 -41.79 -4.22 20.19
CA ARG A 150 -40.69 -4.11 19.23
C ARG A 150 -39.69 -5.26 19.37
N ARG A 151 -39.36 -5.68 20.60
CA ARG A 151 -38.52 -6.88 20.86
C ARG A 151 -39.18 -8.17 20.38
N LYS A 152 -40.51 -8.21 20.26
CA LYS A 152 -41.27 -9.33 19.66
C LYS A 152 -41.40 -9.23 18.13
N GLY A 153 -40.83 -8.19 17.51
CA GLY A 153 -40.87 -7.99 16.06
C GLY A 153 -42.04 -7.15 15.56
N VAL A 154 -42.87 -6.58 16.44
CA VAL A 154 -43.98 -5.71 16.02
C VAL A 154 -43.44 -4.29 15.77
N PRO A 155 -43.59 -3.72 14.56
CA PRO A 155 -43.14 -2.36 14.28
C PRO A 155 -44.00 -1.33 15.02
N PRO A 156 -43.43 -0.21 15.51
CA PRO A 156 -44.18 0.78 16.29
C PRO A 156 -45.42 1.33 15.58
N ALA A 157 -45.40 1.42 14.24
CA ALA A 157 -46.51 1.91 13.44
C ALA A 157 -47.77 1.04 13.53
N GLU A 158 -47.63 -0.26 13.81
CA GLU A 158 -48.74 -1.22 13.89
C GLU A 158 -49.39 -1.28 15.26
N ILE A 159 -48.71 -0.84 16.32
CA ILE A 159 -49.22 -0.87 17.70
C ILE A 159 -50.31 0.18 17.84
N GLY A 160 -51.57 -0.24 17.96
CA GLY A 160 -52.73 0.64 18.02
C GLY A 160 -53.11 1.08 19.44
N LEU A 161 -54.12 1.95 19.55
CA LEU A 161 -54.62 2.39 20.85
C LEU A 161 -55.27 1.25 21.64
N SER A 162 -55.93 0.30 20.95
CA SER A 162 -56.53 -0.89 21.57
C SER A 162 -55.52 -1.71 22.36
N ASP A 163 -54.27 -1.73 21.91
CA ASP A 163 -53.19 -2.52 22.50
C ASP A 163 -52.64 -1.86 23.79
N LEU A 164 -53.01 -0.60 24.05
CA LEU A 164 -52.50 0.21 25.15
C LEU A 164 -53.58 0.65 26.15
N ALA A 165 -54.87 0.52 25.79
CA ALA A 165 -55.97 1.04 26.60
C ALA A 165 -55.92 0.54 28.06
N PHE A 166 -55.51 -0.70 28.29
CA PHE A 166 -55.39 -1.29 29.63
C PHE A 166 -54.24 -0.73 30.48
N LEU A 167 -53.23 -0.10 29.87
CA LEU A 167 -52.07 0.48 30.57
C LEU A 167 -52.33 1.88 31.10
N LEU A 168 -53.41 2.50 30.62
CA LEU A 168 -53.81 3.89 30.84
C LEU A 168 -55.09 4.00 31.70
N LEU A 169 -55.51 2.88 32.31
CA LEU A 169 -56.54 2.80 33.35
C LEU A 169 -55.91 2.95 34.72
#